data_AF-A0A943UG35-F1
#
_entry.id   AF-A0A943UG35-F1
#
_cell.length_a   1.000
_cell.length_b   1.000
_cell.length_c   1.000
_cell.angle_alpha   90.00
_cell.angle_beta   90.00
_cell.angle_gamma   90.00
#
_symmetry.space_group_name_H-M   'P 1'
#
loop_
_entity.id
_entity.type
_entity.pdbx_description
1 polymer ?
#
loop_
_entity_poly.entity_id
_entity_poly.type
_entity_poly.pdbx_seq_one_letter_code
_entity_poly.pdbx_strand_id
1 'polypeptide(L)'
;MADDKVQQLRAQMHEDAKSGIITLKTPLRAGGRDVTELAYDFGKLTGWEYADAMDMDPRAGNIYRITRKQALCLFAMAAGKANEGVDATDIRERLGVEDAQTAVEQAMVFLTTSTPEVKRNS
;
A
#
# COMPACT_ATOMS: atom_id res chain seq x y z
N MET A 1 -25.97 17.42 -2.37
CA MET A 1 -25.22 18.15 -3.42
C MET A 1 -23.76 18.36 -3.09
N ALA A 2 -23.37 19.04 -1.99
CA ALA A 2 -21.94 19.16 -1.63
C ALA A 2 -21.35 17.80 -1.17
N ASP A 3 -22.07 17.08 -0.31
CA ASP A 3 -21.65 15.77 0.21
C ASP A 3 -21.50 14.72 -0.89
N ASP A 4 -22.40 14.69 -1.88
CA ASP A 4 -22.35 13.71 -2.99
C ASP A 4 -21.08 13.87 -3.84
N LYS A 5 -20.67 15.11 -4.10
CA LYS A 5 -19.45 15.41 -4.87
C LYS A 5 -18.19 15.01 -4.10
N VAL A 6 -18.18 15.19 -2.77
CA VAL A 6 -17.07 14.78 -1.90
C VAL A 6 -16.95 13.25 -1.87
N GLN A 7 -18.07 12.52 -1.77
CA GLN A 7 -18.05 11.06 -1.81
C GLN A 7 -17.60 10.53 -3.18
N GLN A 8 -18.04 11.16 -4.27
CA GLN A 8 -17.61 10.77 -5.60
C GLN A 8 -16.11 11.00 -5.83
N LEU A 9 -15.57 12.12 -5.34
CA LEU A 9 -14.14 12.38 -5.41
C LEU A 9 -13.33 11.34 -4.61
N ARG A 10 -13.79 10.97 -3.41
CA ARG A 10 -13.15 9.93 -2.60
C ARG A 10 -13.15 8.57 -3.28
N ALA A 11 -14.28 8.16 -3.86
CA ALA A 11 -14.38 6.91 -4.60
C ALA A 11 -13.41 6.88 -5.79
N GLN A 12 -13.29 8.00 -6.51
CA GLN A 12 -12.31 8.12 -7.59
C GLN A 12 -10.88 8.00 -7.06
N MET A 13 -10.54 8.73 -5.98
CA MET A 13 -9.22 8.63 -5.35
C MET A 13 -8.91 7.22 -4.85
N HIS A 14 -9.91 6.47 -4.39
CA HIS A 14 -9.73 5.09 -3.98
C HIS A 14 -9.39 4.17 -5.15
N GLU A 15 -10.14 4.28 -6.25
CA GLU A 15 -9.85 3.51 -7.46
C GLU A 15 -8.49 3.90 -8.06
N ASP A 16 -8.13 5.18 -8.06
CA ASP A 16 -6.83 5.66 -8.54
C ASP A 16 -5.67 5.15 -7.66
N ALA A 17 -5.89 5.00 -6.36
CA ALA A 17 -4.89 4.51 -5.40
C ALA A 17 -4.80 2.97 -5.35
N LYS A 18 -5.76 2.25 -5.94
CA LYS A 18 -5.87 0.79 -5.85
C LYS A 18 -4.72 0.07 -6.53
N SER A 19 -4.23 0.61 -7.64
CA SER A 19 -3.15 0.01 -8.43
C SER A 19 -2.35 1.08 -9.16
N GLY A 20 -1.08 0.81 -9.41
CA GLY A 20 -0.22 1.73 -10.13
C GLY A 20 1.17 1.14 -10.36
N ILE A 21 2.08 2.00 -10.81
CA ILE A 21 3.49 1.66 -11.01
C ILE A 21 4.32 2.77 -10.35
N ILE A 22 5.31 2.38 -9.55
CA ILE A 22 6.34 3.29 -9.07
C ILE A 22 7.64 3.06 -9.84
N THR A 23 8.27 4.13 -10.32
CA THR A 23 9.65 4.08 -10.85
C THR A 23 10.61 4.21 -9.67
N LEU A 24 11.48 3.22 -9.51
CA LEU A 24 12.44 3.17 -8.42
C LEU A 24 13.64 4.06 -8.71
N LYS A 25 14.02 4.89 -7.74
CA LYS A 25 15.24 5.69 -7.80
C LYS A 25 16.48 4.82 -7.64
N THR A 26 16.39 3.76 -6.83
CA THR A 26 17.45 2.75 -6.68
C THR A 26 16.93 1.41 -7.20
N PRO A 27 17.59 0.78 -8.19
CA PRO A 27 17.16 -0.51 -8.68
C PRO A 27 17.10 -1.56 -7.56
N LEU A 28 15.97 -2.27 -7.48
CA LEU A 28 15.77 -3.36 -6.54
C LEU A 28 16.32 -4.66 -7.15
N ARG A 29 17.22 -5.35 -6.44
CA ARG A 29 17.66 -6.68 -6.84
C ARG A 29 16.64 -7.73 -6.36
N ALA A 30 15.88 -8.30 -7.29
CA ALA A 30 14.88 -9.34 -7.02
C ALA A 30 14.88 -10.39 -8.13
N GLY A 31 14.74 -11.67 -7.79
CA GLY A 31 14.72 -12.76 -8.78
C GLY A 31 15.97 -12.83 -9.68
N GLY A 32 17.13 -12.38 -9.18
CA GLY A 32 18.38 -12.36 -9.95
C GLY A 32 18.49 -11.25 -11.01
N ARG A 33 17.53 -10.31 -11.05
CA ARG A 33 17.52 -9.16 -11.97
C ARG A 33 17.39 -7.84 -11.22
N ASP A 34 17.74 -6.76 -11.91
CA ASP A 34 17.50 -5.40 -11.42
C ASP A 34 16.11 -4.97 -11.88
N VAL A 35 15.30 -4.54 -10.91
CA VAL A 35 13.95 -4.04 -11.10
C VAL A 35 13.99 -2.54 -10.90
N THR A 36 13.55 -1.78 -11.91
CA THR A 36 13.50 -0.31 -11.88
C THR A 36 12.07 0.22 -11.79
N GLU A 37 11.08 -0.65 -11.95
CA GLU A 37 9.66 -0.31 -11.85
C GLU A 37 8.95 -1.40 -11.05
N LEU A 38 8.11 -0.99 -10.10
CA LEU A 38 7.27 -1.90 -9.34
C LEU A 38 5.81 -1.56 -9.60
N ALA A 39 5.10 -2.46 -10.27
CA ALA A 39 3.65 -2.45 -10.26
C ALA A 39 3.13 -2.80 -8.86
N TYR A 40 1.99 -2.27 -8.46
CA TYR A 40 1.25 -2.72 -7.28
C TYR A 40 -0.25 -2.78 -7.62
N ASP A 41 -0.95 -3.69 -6.97
CA ASP A 41 -2.40 -3.81 -7.05
C ASP A 41 -2.94 -4.36 -5.73
N PHE A 42 -3.51 -3.48 -4.91
CA PHE A 42 -4.09 -3.83 -3.62
C PHE A 42 -5.34 -4.70 -3.76
N GLY A 43 -6.02 -4.67 -4.92
CA GLY A 43 -7.17 -5.50 -5.21
C GLY A 43 -6.84 -6.98 -5.39
N LYS A 44 -5.57 -7.34 -5.59
CA LYS A 44 -5.10 -8.74 -5.68
C LYS A 44 -4.82 -9.37 -4.31
N LEU A 45 -4.86 -8.59 -3.24
CA LEU A 45 -4.66 -9.09 -1.90
C LEU A 45 -5.89 -9.84 -1.41
N THR A 46 -5.67 -10.97 -0.78
CA THR A 46 -6.68 -11.69 0.00
C THR A 46 -6.85 -11.03 1.36
N GLY A 47 -7.97 -11.29 2.03
CA GLY A 47 -8.20 -10.80 3.39
C GLY A 47 -7.14 -11.30 4.39
N TRP A 48 -6.59 -12.50 4.16
CA TRP A 48 -5.52 -13.05 5.00
C TRP A 48 -4.21 -12.26 4.85
N GLU A 49 -3.79 -11.97 3.62
CA GLU A 49 -2.58 -11.17 3.35
C GLU A 49 -2.71 -9.75 3.89
N TYR A 50 -3.91 -9.16 3.81
CA TYR A 50 -4.19 -7.88 4.47
C TYR A 50 -3.99 -7.97 5.99
N ALA A 51 -4.56 -8.97 6.64
CA ALA A 51 -4.42 -9.16 8.09
C ALA A 51 -2.94 -9.38 8.49
N ASP A 52 -2.22 -10.22 7.75
CA ASP A 52 -0.79 -10.44 7.96
C ASP A 52 0.01 -9.13 7.87
N ALA A 53 -0.30 -8.28 6.89
CA ALA A 53 0.34 -6.96 6.78
C ALA A 53 0.02 -6.04 7.97
N MET A 54 -1.21 -6.10 8.51
CA MET A 54 -1.58 -5.34 9.71
C MET A 54 -0.91 -5.90 10.97
N ASP A 55 -0.61 -7.20 11.06
CA ASP A 55 0.03 -7.78 12.24
C ASP A 55 1.56 -7.57 12.27
N MET A 56 2.16 -7.01 11.21
CA MET A 56 3.61 -6.78 11.10
C MET A 56 4.17 -5.79 12.12
N ASP A 57 3.33 -5.00 12.80
CA ASP A 57 3.75 -4.08 13.86
C ASP A 57 3.00 -4.35 15.18
N PRO A 58 3.56 -5.17 16.08
CA PRO A 58 2.91 -5.48 17.36
C PRO A 58 2.86 -4.29 18.31
N ARG A 59 3.53 -3.17 17.99
CA ARG A 59 3.46 -1.92 18.75
C ARG A 59 2.35 -0.99 18.26
N ALA A 60 1.61 -1.38 17.22
CA ALA A 60 0.46 -0.66 16.73
C ALA A 60 -0.67 -0.72 17.76
N GLY A 61 -0.65 0.18 18.75
CA GLY A 61 -1.64 0.23 19.83
C GLY A 61 -3.01 0.77 19.42
N ASN A 62 -3.20 1.17 18.16
CA ASN A 62 -4.46 1.70 17.66
C ASN A 62 -4.87 0.98 16.37
N ILE A 63 -5.93 0.17 16.46
CA ILE A 63 -6.52 -0.57 15.34
C ILE A 63 -7.01 0.34 14.20
N TYR A 64 -7.22 1.63 14.48
CA TYR A 64 -7.66 2.63 13.50
C TYR A 64 -6.51 3.42 12.87
N ARG A 65 -5.25 3.13 13.22
CA ARG A 65 -4.09 3.83 12.68
C ARG A 65 -3.02 2.85 12.22
N ILE A 66 -2.80 2.81 10.92
CA ILE A 66 -1.71 2.04 10.33
C ILE A 66 -0.36 2.71 10.59
N THR A 67 0.66 1.90 10.90
CA THR A 67 2.04 2.33 11.02
C THR A 67 2.75 2.26 9.67
N ARG A 68 3.87 2.97 9.52
CA ARG A 68 4.67 2.91 8.27
C ARG A 68 5.14 1.49 7.98
N LYS A 69 5.38 0.67 9.01
CA LYS A 69 5.81 -0.73 8.85
C LYS A 69 4.68 -1.58 8.26
N GLN A 70 3.46 -1.46 8.79
CA GLN A 70 2.29 -2.14 8.26
C GLN A 70 2.00 -1.68 6.82
N ALA A 71 2.07 -0.36 6.55
CA ALA A 71 1.85 0.20 5.21
C ALA A 71 2.87 -0.31 4.19
N LEU A 72 4.16 -0.36 4.55
CA LEU A 72 5.21 -0.91 3.70
C LEU A 72 4.99 -2.40 3.42
N CYS A 73 4.57 -3.18 4.43
CA CYS A 73 4.29 -4.60 4.26
C CYS A 73 3.10 -4.84 3.33
N LEU A 74 2.04 -4.03 3.47
CA LEU A 74 0.87 -4.11 2.58
C LEU A 74 1.26 -3.81 1.13
N PHE A 75 2.04 -2.75 0.91
CA PHE A 75 2.57 -2.42 -0.42
C PHE A 75 3.43 -3.56 -0.98
N ALA A 76 4.36 -4.09 -0.19
CA ALA A 76 5.27 -5.13 -0.62
C ALA A 76 4.54 -6.41 -1.05
N MET A 77 3.48 -6.80 -0.34
CA MET A 77 2.63 -7.93 -0.73
C MET A 77 1.89 -7.65 -2.04
N ALA A 78 1.29 -6.46 -2.19
CA ALA A 78 0.58 -6.07 -3.40
C ALA A 78 1.51 -6.06 -4.62
N ALA A 79 2.72 -5.50 -4.45
CA ALA A 79 3.73 -5.44 -5.49
C ALA A 79 4.34 -6.81 -5.81
N GLY A 80 4.60 -7.66 -4.80
CA GLY A 80 5.08 -9.02 -5.03
C GLY A 80 4.11 -9.86 -5.87
N LYS A 81 2.79 -9.67 -5.68
CA LYS A 81 1.77 -10.33 -6.52
C LYS A 81 1.60 -9.70 -7.90
N ALA A 82 1.92 -8.42 -8.05
CA ALA A 82 1.78 -7.70 -9.30
C ALA A 82 2.98 -7.89 -10.25
N ASN A 83 4.15 -8.32 -9.73
CA ASN A 83 5.38 -8.46 -10.51
C ASN A 83 5.91 -9.90 -10.43
N GLU A 84 5.89 -10.61 -11.55
CA GLU A 84 6.43 -11.98 -11.63
C GLU A 84 7.91 -12.03 -11.21
N GLY A 85 8.27 -12.99 -10.36
CA GLY A 85 9.64 -13.19 -9.89
C GLY A 85 10.17 -12.13 -8.93
N VAL A 86 9.32 -11.25 -8.39
CA VAL A 86 9.67 -10.30 -7.33
C VAL A 86 8.99 -10.72 -6.03
N ASP A 87 9.78 -11.03 -5.00
CA ASP A 87 9.24 -11.41 -3.69
C ASP A 87 8.91 -10.18 -2.84
N ALA A 88 7.82 -10.24 -2.08
CA ALA A 88 7.46 -9.17 -1.13
C ALA A 88 8.56 -8.93 -0.08
N THR A 89 9.32 -9.97 0.28
CA THR A 89 10.47 -9.90 1.18
C THR A 89 11.60 -9.07 0.58
N ASP A 90 11.91 -9.27 -0.71
CA ASP A 90 12.93 -8.47 -1.41
C ASP A 90 12.53 -7.00 -1.40
N ILE A 91 11.27 -6.69 -1.72
CA ILE A 91 10.74 -5.31 -1.70
C ILE A 91 10.86 -4.73 -0.29
N ARG A 92 10.39 -5.43 0.73
CA ARG A 92 10.39 -4.94 2.12
C ARG A 92 11.81 -4.65 2.65
N GLU A 93 12.78 -5.48 2.30
CA GLU A 93 14.13 -5.45 2.90
C GLU A 93 15.15 -4.66 2.09
N ARG A 94 14.90 -4.44 0.79
CA ARG A 94 15.90 -3.86 -0.12
C ARG A 94 15.44 -2.59 -0.83
N LEU A 95 14.21 -2.12 -0.63
CA LEU A 95 13.80 -0.81 -1.16
C LEU A 95 14.66 0.30 -0.55
N GLY A 96 15.09 1.25 -1.40
CA GLY A 96 15.70 2.48 -0.93
C GLY A 96 14.74 3.31 -0.08
N VAL A 97 15.27 4.15 0.82
CA VAL A 97 14.45 4.93 1.76
C VAL A 97 13.42 5.83 1.06
N GLU A 98 13.80 6.48 -0.04
CA GLU A 98 12.90 7.37 -0.81
C GLU A 98 11.79 6.57 -1.53
N ASP A 99 12.15 5.42 -2.08
CA ASP A 99 11.19 4.51 -2.74
C ASP A 99 10.24 3.90 -1.69
N ALA A 100 10.72 3.60 -0.49
CA ALA A 100 9.93 3.14 0.66
C ALA A 100 8.95 4.20 1.17
N GLN A 101 9.33 5.48 1.17
CA GLN A 101 8.40 6.56 1.49
C GLN A 101 7.25 6.61 0.48
N THR A 102 7.56 6.55 -0.81
CA THR A 102 6.56 6.51 -1.88
C THR A 102 5.62 5.31 -1.72
N ALA A 103 6.17 4.11 -1.51
CA ALA A 103 5.40 2.89 -1.29
C ALA A 103 4.44 3.00 -0.08
N VAL A 104 4.94 3.54 1.03
CA VAL A 104 4.17 3.77 2.25
C VAL A 104 3.05 4.78 2.03
N GLU A 105 3.31 5.84 1.27
CA GLU A 105 2.29 6.83 0.90
C GLU A 105 1.18 6.22 0.04
N GLN A 106 1.52 5.43 -0.98
CA GLN A 106 0.51 4.75 -1.82
C GLN A 106 -0.41 3.85 -1.00
N ALA A 107 0.16 3.04 -0.09
CA ALA A 107 -0.63 2.19 0.80
C ALA A 107 -1.52 3.00 1.76
N MET A 108 -1.02 4.12 2.30
CA MET A 108 -1.83 4.98 3.17
C MET A 108 -2.97 5.68 2.42
N VAL A 109 -2.74 6.15 1.20
CA VAL A 109 -3.79 6.76 0.37
C VAL A 109 -4.87 5.73 0.08
N PHE A 110 -4.51 4.51 -0.31
CA PHE A 110 -5.46 3.43 -0.55
C PHE A 110 -6.36 3.15 0.67
N LEU A 111 -5.78 3.03 1.87
CA LEU A 111 -6.54 2.73 3.09
C LEU A 111 -7.40 3.90 3.61
N THR A 112 -6.89 5.12 3.49
CA THR A 112 -7.64 6.31 3.96
C THR A 112 -8.81 6.65 3.04
N THR A 113 -8.72 6.29 1.76
CA THR A 113 -9.79 6.47 0.78
C THR A 113 -10.79 5.31 0.77
N SER A 114 -10.43 4.15 1.32
CA SER A 114 -11.34 2.98 1.43
C SER A 114 -12.30 3.06 2.62
N THR A 115 -11.98 3.88 3.63
CA THR A 115 -12.76 3.91 4.87
C THR A 115 -13.86 4.97 4.77
N PRO A 116 -15.15 4.64 4.94
CA PRO A 116 -16.20 5.64 5.03
C PRO A 116 -15.99 6.51 6.28
N GLU A 117 -16.29 7.80 6.18
CA GLU A 117 -16.35 8.68 7.36
C GLU A 117 -17.38 8.11 8.35
N VAL A 118 -16.88 7.49 9.41
CA VAL A 118 -17.71 7.26 10.60
C VAL A 118 -18.01 8.65 11.16
N LYS A 119 -19.23 9.16 10.92
CA LYS A 119 -19.73 10.35 11.59
C LYS A 119 -19.57 10.14 13.10
N ARG A 120 -18.52 10.71 13.69
CA ARG A 120 -18.41 10.84 15.14
C ARG A 120 -19.42 11.91 15.54
N ASN A 121 -20.63 11.48 15.92
CA ASN A 121 -21.52 12.35 16.67
C ASN A 121 -20.78 12.73 17.96
N SER A 122 -20.41 14.01 18.04
CA SER A 122 -19.91 14.65 19.26
C SER A 122 -21.10 15.20 20.03
#